data_AF-A0A5B8QZK5-F1
#
_entry.id   AF-A0A5B8QZK5-F1
#
_cell.length_a   1.000
_cell.length_b   1.000
_cell.length_c   1.000
_cell.angle_alpha   90.00
_cell.angle_beta   90.00
_cell.angle_gamma   90.00
#
_symmetry.space_group_name_H-M   'P 1'
#
loop_
_entity.id
_entity.type
_entity.pdbx_description
1 polymer ?
#
loop_
_entity_poly.entity_id
_entity_poly.type
_entity_poly.pdbx_seq_one_letter_code
_entity_poly.pdbx_strand_id
1 'polypeptide(L)'
;MTSARRQLIDANATPFYHVINRCVRRAFLCGEDKLTGRSYEHRRGWIVDKIKALSAIFCIDICAYAVMNNHYHLVLKIDVDKAKSLTQKDIISRWCQITKGHAIATKYMNGDALIEGERMLLDGLITEWHERLSSISWFMRCLNEEIARKANREDECKGAFWEGRFKSQALLDEQALLACMMYVDLNPIRAGIADSLQSSDFTSIQERINSLNTPNHPLTIPVPQTDSATNQAHILRKSLVQFDGAAHQNEQTGIPFHFADYLELIDWTGRAIRLDKKGYIDNQRPKLLNELGIAPDAWLTSAKEFRRQYSGISGRWDSMCAFKKQHNSGKWCKGKASSQALHP
;
A
#
# COMPACT_ATOMS: atom_id res chain seq x y z
N MET A 1 0.90 -0.69 26.00
CA MET A 1 1.14 0.71 25.64
C MET A 1 1.10 0.89 24.14
N THR A 2 0.41 1.90 23.64
CA THR A 2 0.39 2.27 22.21
C THR A 2 1.65 3.05 21.86
N SER A 3 2.56 2.44 21.10
CA SER A 3 3.77 3.13 20.60
C SER A 3 3.41 4.24 19.58
N ALA A 4 4.23 5.29 19.53
CA ALA A 4 4.05 6.37 18.55
C ALA A 4 4.37 5.84 17.15
N ARG A 5 3.62 6.25 16.12
CA ARG A 5 3.82 5.73 14.75
C ARG A 5 5.18 6.06 14.15
N ARG A 6 5.79 7.18 14.55
CA ARG A 6 7.18 7.53 14.20
C ARG A 6 8.20 6.47 14.68
N GLN A 7 7.82 5.63 15.64
CA GLN A 7 8.64 4.51 16.14
C GLN A 7 8.30 3.18 15.45
N LEU A 8 7.34 3.17 14.53
CA LEU A 8 6.84 1.97 13.84
C LEU A 8 7.07 2.02 12.33
N ILE A 9 7.41 3.19 11.78
CA ILE A 9 7.69 3.41 10.36
C ILE A 9 9.04 4.12 10.28
N ASP A 10 10.06 3.38 9.86
CA ASP A 10 11.42 3.84 9.62
C ASP A 10 11.86 3.37 8.22
N ALA A 11 11.95 4.32 7.29
CA ALA A 11 12.36 4.05 5.92
C ALA A 11 13.81 3.58 5.82
N ASN A 12 14.66 3.84 6.83
CA ASN A 12 16.05 3.37 6.85
C ASN A 12 16.14 1.87 7.15
N ALA A 13 15.20 1.34 7.94
CA ALA A 13 15.16 -0.07 8.28
C ALA A 13 14.46 -0.91 7.20
N THR A 14 13.39 -0.37 6.60
CA THR A 14 12.77 -0.91 5.39
C THR A 14 11.90 0.16 4.74
N PRO A 15 11.86 0.25 3.39
CA PRO A 15 10.89 1.09 2.71
C PRO A 15 9.49 0.45 2.63
N PHE A 16 9.34 -0.85 2.95
CA PHE A 16 8.11 -1.61 2.70
C PHE A 16 7.21 -1.76 3.93
N TYR A 17 5.92 -1.48 3.75
CA TYR A 17 4.93 -1.52 4.81
C TYR A 17 3.60 -2.10 4.34
N HIS A 18 3.08 -3.04 5.14
CA HIS A 18 1.69 -3.48 5.03
C HIS A 18 0.80 -2.59 5.90
N VAL A 19 -0.21 -1.97 5.28
CA VAL A 19 -1.14 -1.05 5.93
C VAL A 19 -2.58 -1.52 5.76
N ILE A 20 -3.36 -1.42 6.84
CA ILE A 20 -4.75 -1.88 6.87
C ILE A 20 -5.61 -0.84 7.59
N ASN A 21 -6.78 -0.52 7.04
CA ASN A 21 -7.81 0.20 7.77
C ASN A 21 -9.18 -0.46 7.62
N ARG A 22 -10.00 -0.39 8.67
CA ARG A 22 -11.31 -1.06 8.78
C ARG A 22 -12.37 -0.07 9.25
N CYS A 23 -13.55 -0.11 8.62
CA CYS A 23 -14.69 0.72 9.00
C CYS A 23 -15.42 0.15 10.22
N VAL A 24 -16.14 1.00 10.95
CA VAL A 24 -16.89 0.61 12.16
C VAL A 24 -17.93 -0.48 11.85
N ARG A 25 -18.24 -1.31 12.85
CA ARG A 25 -19.24 -2.39 12.70
C ARG A 25 -20.57 -1.82 12.22
N ARG A 26 -21.14 -2.43 11.17
CA ARG A 26 -22.34 -2.00 10.39
C ARG A 26 -22.14 -0.84 9.41
N ALA A 27 -21.01 -0.14 9.42
CA ALA A 27 -20.66 0.68 8.26
C ALA A 27 -20.18 -0.26 7.15
N PHE A 28 -20.79 -0.17 5.97
CA PHE A 28 -20.29 -0.83 4.77
C PHE A 28 -19.24 0.08 4.14
N LEU A 29 -17.99 -0.38 4.13
CA LEU A 29 -16.96 0.29 3.34
C LEU A 29 -17.30 0.14 1.86
N CYS A 30 -17.64 -1.09 1.46
CA CYS A 30 -18.09 -1.49 0.13
C CYS A 30 -19.04 -2.70 0.27
N GLY A 31 -19.67 -3.11 -0.83
CA GLY A 31 -20.55 -4.28 -0.85
C GLY A 31 -22.01 -3.99 -0.55
N GLU A 32 -22.81 -5.04 -0.59
CA GLU A 32 -24.25 -4.96 -0.40
C GLU A 32 -24.63 -5.18 1.07
N ASP A 33 -25.43 -4.26 1.60
CA ASP A 33 -26.07 -4.44 2.89
C ASP A 33 -27.29 -5.35 2.75
N LYS A 34 -27.12 -6.61 3.14
CA LYS A 34 -28.18 -7.62 3.09
C LYS A 34 -29.44 -7.26 3.89
N LEU A 35 -29.35 -6.34 4.85
CA LEU A 35 -30.51 -5.90 5.62
C LEU A 35 -31.36 -4.88 4.85
N THR A 36 -30.72 -3.95 4.14
CA THR A 36 -31.39 -2.83 3.46
C THR A 36 -31.47 -2.99 1.94
N GLY A 37 -30.74 -3.95 1.37
CA GLY A 37 -30.55 -4.11 -0.08
C GLY A 37 -29.69 -3.03 -0.73
N ARG A 38 -29.14 -2.09 0.05
CA ARG A 38 -28.34 -0.99 -0.48
C ARG A 38 -26.94 -1.47 -0.86
N SER A 39 -26.53 -1.18 -2.09
CA SER A 39 -25.18 -1.47 -2.56
C SER A 39 -24.24 -0.28 -2.37
N TYR A 40 -23.05 -0.57 -1.88
CA TYR A 40 -21.92 0.35 -1.73
C TYR A 40 -20.70 -0.09 -2.55
N GLU A 41 -20.88 -0.99 -3.51
CA GLU A 41 -19.81 -1.52 -4.35
C GLU A 41 -19.02 -0.42 -5.10
N HIS A 42 -19.69 0.66 -5.50
CA HIS A 42 -19.08 1.82 -6.17
C HIS A 42 -17.96 2.48 -5.35
N ARG A 43 -17.97 2.33 -4.01
CA ARG A 43 -16.95 2.91 -3.12
C ARG A 43 -15.57 2.28 -3.32
N ARG A 44 -15.47 1.06 -3.89
CA ARG A 44 -14.17 0.46 -4.21
C ARG A 44 -13.40 1.31 -5.22
N GLY A 45 -14.10 1.82 -6.22
CA GLY A 45 -13.54 2.75 -7.21
C GLY A 45 -13.01 4.02 -6.56
N TRP A 46 -13.75 4.60 -5.60
CA TRP A 46 -13.27 5.78 -4.86
C TRP A 46 -11.95 5.52 -4.13
N ILE A 47 -11.81 4.34 -3.52
CA ILE A 47 -10.61 3.97 -2.78
C ILE A 47 -9.44 3.77 -3.73
N VAL A 48 -9.63 2.99 -4.81
CA VAL A 48 -8.57 2.71 -5.80
C VAL A 48 -8.11 4.00 -6.49
N ASP A 49 -9.04 4.86 -6.89
CA ASP A 49 -8.70 6.16 -7.47
C ASP A 49 -7.91 7.02 -6.50
N LYS A 50 -8.34 7.07 -5.23
CA LYS A 50 -7.69 7.91 -4.23
C LYS A 50 -6.28 7.42 -3.89
N ILE A 51 -6.06 6.11 -3.75
CA ILE A 51 -4.70 5.59 -3.46
C ILE A 51 -3.75 5.89 -4.62
N LYS A 52 -4.19 5.74 -5.88
CA LYS A 52 -3.36 6.03 -7.07
C LYS A 52 -3.08 7.51 -7.23
N ALA A 53 -4.07 8.36 -6.94
CA ALA A 53 -3.90 9.81 -6.90
C ALA A 53 -2.88 10.23 -5.84
N LEU A 54 -3.01 9.70 -4.61
CA LEU A 54 -2.05 9.99 -3.55
C LEU A 54 -0.66 9.46 -3.86
N SER A 55 -0.53 8.31 -4.51
CA SER A 55 0.77 7.75 -4.92
C SER A 55 1.46 8.59 -6.00
N ALA A 56 0.70 9.28 -6.86
CA ALA A 56 1.25 10.26 -7.80
C ALA A 56 1.83 11.50 -7.09
N ILE A 57 1.20 11.91 -5.98
CA ILE A 57 1.53 13.11 -5.22
C ILE A 57 2.68 12.84 -4.23
N PHE A 58 2.58 11.79 -3.42
CA PHE A 58 3.54 11.41 -2.39
C PHE A 58 4.77 10.71 -2.98
N CYS A 59 5.81 10.56 -2.17
CA CYS A 59 6.96 9.68 -2.42
C CYS A 59 6.66 8.28 -1.87
N ILE A 60 5.47 7.76 -2.18
CA ILE A 60 4.97 6.49 -1.68
C ILE A 60 4.29 5.76 -2.83
N ASP A 61 4.76 4.54 -3.08
CA ASP A 61 4.30 3.71 -4.18
C ASP A 61 3.50 2.51 -3.68
N ILE A 62 2.64 1.99 -4.55
CA ILE A 62 1.74 0.87 -4.24
C ILE A 62 2.31 -0.40 -4.85
N CYS A 63 2.75 -1.33 -4.00
CA CYS A 63 3.20 -2.65 -4.41
C CYS A 63 2.02 -3.60 -4.65
N ALA A 64 1.08 -3.62 -3.70
CA ALA A 64 -0.12 -4.43 -3.76
C ALA A 64 -1.30 -3.76 -3.02
N TYR A 65 -2.53 -4.11 -3.39
CA TYR A 65 -3.74 -3.71 -2.67
C TYR A 65 -4.86 -4.72 -2.82
N ALA A 66 -5.79 -4.72 -1.86
CA ALA A 66 -7.09 -5.39 -1.97
C ALA A 66 -8.14 -4.58 -1.20
N VAL A 67 -9.22 -4.20 -1.88
CA VAL A 67 -10.36 -3.51 -1.25
C VAL A 67 -11.43 -4.53 -0.94
N MET A 68 -11.79 -4.66 0.35
CA MET A 68 -12.80 -5.60 0.86
C MET A 68 -14.05 -4.86 1.36
N ASN A 69 -15.12 -5.59 1.68
CA ASN A 69 -16.41 -4.99 2.04
C ASN A 69 -16.36 -4.09 3.29
N ASN A 70 -15.45 -4.35 4.23
CA ASN A 70 -15.35 -3.58 5.48
C ASN A 70 -13.92 -3.11 5.81
N HIS A 71 -12.94 -3.41 4.97
CA HIS A 71 -11.55 -2.99 5.17
C HIS A 71 -10.82 -2.99 3.84
N TYR A 72 -9.64 -2.38 3.80
CA TYR A 72 -8.73 -2.52 2.67
C TYR A 72 -7.32 -2.83 3.17
N HIS A 73 -6.55 -3.47 2.31
CA HIS A 73 -5.15 -3.80 2.49
C HIS A 73 -4.31 -3.04 1.46
N LEU A 74 -3.18 -2.47 1.88
CA LEU A 74 -2.17 -1.85 1.03
C LEU A 74 -0.79 -2.39 1.40
N VAL A 75 0.03 -2.71 0.40
CA VAL A 75 1.48 -2.88 0.56
C VAL A 75 2.13 -1.68 -0.10
N LEU A 76 2.77 -0.84 0.69
CA LEU A 76 3.34 0.45 0.29
C LEU A 76 4.87 0.38 0.31
N LYS A 77 5.52 1.10 -0.61
CA LYS A 77 6.96 1.35 -0.62
C LYS A 77 7.22 2.85 -0.48
N ILE A 78 8.02 3.27 0.48
CA ILE A 78 8.52 4.65 0.56
C ILE A 78 9.65 4.80 -0.47
N ASP A 79 9.47 5.72 -1.41
CA ASP A 79 10.46 6.02 -2.45
C ASP A 79 11.45 7.08 -1.93
N VAL A 80 12.49 6.59 -1.26
CA VAL A 80 13.50 7.40 -0.56
C VAL A 80 14.31 8.23 -1.55
N ASP A 81 14.59 7.71 -2.75
CA ASP A 81 15.41 8.39 -3.75
C ASP A 81 14.61 9.48 -4.47
N LYS A 82 13.34 9.23 -4.78
CA LYS A 82 12.41 10.29 -5.20
C LYS A 82 12.27 11.36 -4.14
N ALA A 83 12.18 10.98 -2.86
CA ALA A 83 12.11 11.95 -1.77
C ALA A 83 13.37 12.84 -1.74
N LYS A 84 14.57 12.27 -1.80
CA LYS A 84 15.84 13.02 -1.78
C LYS A 84 16.03 13.95 -2.99
N SER A 85 15.45 13.59 -4.14
CA SER A 85 15.60 14.35 -5.39
C SER A 85 14.58 15.49 -5.57
N LEU A 86 13.59 15.65 -4.68
CA LEU A 86 12.60 16.72 -4.81
C LEU A 86 13.22 18.10 -4.62
N THR A 87 12.95 18.99 -5.57
CA THR A 87 13.25 20.42 -5.41
C THR A 87 12.21 21.11 -4.53
N GLN A 88 12.53 22.33 -4.06
CA GLN A 88 11.57 23.17 -3.33
C GLN A 88 10.25 23.37 -4.12
N LYS A 89 10.35 23.60 -5.44
CA LYS A 89 9.18 23.75 -6.31
C LYS A 89 8.36 22.47 -6.41
N ASP A 90 9.01 21.31 -6.49
CA ASP A 90 8.32 20.01 -6.51
C ASP A 90 7.55 19.77 -5.21
N ILE A 91 8.17 20.07 -4.07
CA ILE A 91 7.55 19.91 -2.74
C ILE A 91 6.30 20.79 -2.65
N ILE A 92 6.39 22.06 -3.02
CA ILE A 92 5.27 23.00 -3.00
C ILE A 92 4.16 22.53 -3.95
N SER A 93 4.51 22.20 -5.19
CA SER A 93 3.55 21.76 -6.22
C SER A 93 2.80 20.49 -5.78
N ARG A 94 3.50 19.49 -5.23
CA ARG A 94 2.89 18.26 -4.71
C ARG A 94 2.00 18.54 -3.51
N TRP A 95 2.47 19.32 -2.54
CA TRP A 95 1.71 19.60 -1.32
C TRP A 95 0.43 20.41 -1.57
N CYS A 96 0.46 21.32 -2.54
CA CYS A 96 -0.71 22.11 -2.95
C CYS A 96 -1.77 21.28 -3.70
N GLN A 97 -1.47 20.04 -4.14
CA GLN A 97 -2.50 19.15 -4.72
C GLN A 97 -3.42 18.54 -3.66
N ILE A 98 -3.01 18.54 -2.38
CA ILE A 98 -3.80 17.98 -1.26
C ILE A 98 -4.17 19.00 -0.19
N THR A 99 -3.60 20.21 -0.24
CA THR A 99 -3.88 21.31 0.69
C THR A 99 -4.03 22.62 -0.07
N LYS A 100 -4.57 23.66 0.59
CA LYS A 100 -4.64 25.00 0.01
C LYS A 100 -3.26 25.69 -0.14
N GLY A 101 -2.18 25.05 0.32
CA GLY A 101 -0.85 25.66 0.37
C GLY A 101 -0.73 26.78 1.40
N HIS A 102 0.30 27.61 1.23
CA HIS A 102 0.56 28.79 2.05
C HIS A 102 0.87 29.98 1.13
N ALA A 103 0.42 31.19 1.49
CA ALA A 103 0.56 32.37 0.63
C ALA A 103 2.01 32.67 0.24
N ILE A 104 2.96 32.46 1.17
CA ILE A 104 4.40 32.63 0.90
C ILE A 104 4.93 31.62 -0.12
N ALA A 105 4.45 30.38 -0.09
CA ALA A 105 4.82 29.39 -1.09
C ALA A 105 4.27 29.78 -2.47
N THR A 106 3.07 30.38 -2.53
CA THR A 106 2.53 30.95 -3.78
C THR A 106 3.39 32.09 -4.30
N LYS A 107 3.79 33.05 -3.45
CA LYS A 107 4.73 34.12 -3.82
C LYS A 107 6.03 33.55 -4.42
N TYR A 108 6.63 32.57 -3.74
CA TYR A 108 7.83 31.90 -4.22
C TYR A 108 7.62 31.23 -5.60
N MET A 109 6.50 30.53 -5.79
CA MET A 109 6.19 29.87 -7.06
C MET A 109 5.98 30.87 -8.21
N ASN A 110 5.50 32.07 -7.91
CA ASN A 110 5.34 33.17 -8.86
C ASN A 110 6.65 33.90 -9.18
N GLY A 111 7.74 33.63 -8.45
CA GLY A 111 9.02 34.33 -8.60
C GLY A 111 9.09 35.68 -7.87
N ASP A 112 8.15 35.95 -6.96
CA ASP A 112 8.15 37.18 -6.17
C ASP A 112 9.35 37.23 -5.21
N ALA A 113 9.90 38.42 -4.99
CA ALA A 113 10.93 38.62 -3.98
C ALA A 113 10.36 38.41 -2.56
N LEU A 114 10.98 37.52 -1.80
CA LEU A 114 10.66 37.28 -0.39
C LEU A 114 11.57 38.09 0.53
N ILE A 115 11.03 38.67 1.61
CA ILE A 115 11.87 39.23 2.68
C ILE A 115 12.49 38.11 3.52
N GLU A 116 13.49 38.44 4.35
CA GLU A 116 14.22 37.44 5.16
C GLU A 116 13.29 36.57 6.02
N GLY A 117 12.35 37.18 6.75
CA GLY A 117 11.37 36.43 7.55
C GLY A 117 10.44 35.52 6.72
N GLU A 118 10.10 35.92 5.50
CA GLU A 118 9.30 35.09 4.58
C GLU A 118 10.12 33.90 4.07
N ARG A 119 11.41 34.08 3.80
CA ARG A 119 12.31 32.98 3.42
C ARG A 119 12.44 31.96 4.55
N MET A 120 12.69 32.41 5.78
CA MET A 120 12.78 31.51 6.94
C MET A 120 11.49 30.70 7.15
N LEU A 121 10.32 31.36 7.01
CA LEU A 121 9.03 30.67 7.11
C LEU A 121 8.85 29.67 5.95
N LEU A 122 9.22 30.03 4.72
CA LEU A 122 9.16 29.13 3.58
C LEU A 122 10.05 27.89 3.79
N ASP A 123 11.28 28.06 4.26
CA ASP A 123 12.21 26.96 4.50
C ASP A 123 11.66 25.98 5.55
N GLY A 124 11.04 26.50 6.62
CA GLY A 124 10.35 25.69 7.62
C GLY A 124 9.16 24.92 7.04
N LEU A 125 8.34 25.57 6.21
CA LEU A 125 7.21 24.93 5.52
C LEU A 125 7.68 23.84 4.56
N ILE A 126 8.71 24.09 3.75
CA ILE A 126 9.26 23.13 2.80
C ILE A 126 9.80 21.91 3.54
N THR A 127 10.56 22.11 4.62
CA THR A 127 11.09 21.03 5.46
C THR A 127 9.95 20.16 5.98
N GLU A 128 8.91 20.77 6.55
CA GLU A 128 7.75 20.04 7.04
C GLU A 128 7.01 19.30 5.92
N TRP A 129 6.75 19.95 4.77
CA TRP A 129 6.01 19.32 3.67
C TRP A 129 6.80 18.18 3.03
N HIS A 130 8.12 18.30 2.94
CA HIS A 130 9.01 17.26 2.45
C HIS A 130 8.93 15.98 3.31
N GLU A 131 9.01 16.13 4.64
CA GLU A 131 8.83 15.00 5.56
C GLU A 131 7.45 14.35 5.41
N ARG A 132 6.40 15.18 5.26
CA ARG A 132 5.02 14.70 5.14
C ARG A 132 4.77 13.96 3.83
N LEU A 133 5.37 14.38 2.72
CA LEU A 133 5.25 13.74 1.41
C LEU A 133 5.83 12.32 1.36
N SER A 134 6.68 11.96 2.32
CA SER A 134 7.21 10.59 2.50
C SER A 134 6.56 9.83 3.67
N SER A 135 5.56 10.43 4.33
CA SER A 135 4.94 9.86 5.52
C SER A 135 3.69 9.04 5.19
N ILE A 136 3.76 7.72 5.43
CA ILE A 136 2.59 6.82 5.36
C ILE A 136 1.46 7.32 6.27
N SER A 137 1.77 7.95 7.41
CA SER A 137 0.72 8.48 8.30
C SER A 137 -0.05 9.63 7.65
N TRP A 138 0.61 10.50 6.88
CA TRP A 138 -0.04 11.56 6.13
C TRP A 138 -0.78 11.04 4.90
N PHE A 139 -0.18 10.11 4.16
CA PHE A 139 -0.85 9.40 3.06
C PHE A 139 -2.18 8.79 3.53
N MET A 140 -2.13 8.03 4.63
CA MET A 140 -3.31 7.39 5.20
C MET A 140 -4.31 8.38 5.79
N ARG A 141 -3.87 9.54 6.30
CA ARG A 141 -4.77 10.61 6.73
C ARG A 141 -5.56 11.15 5.54
N CYS A 142 -4.89 11.52 4.46
CA CYS A 142 -5.52 12.05 3.25
C CYS A 142 -6.48 11.04 2.61
N LEU A 143 -6.13 9.75 2.60
CA LEU A 143 -7.00 8.68 2.11
C LEU A 143 -8.25 8.54 2.99
N ASN A 144 -8.06 8.32 4.28
CA ASN A 144 -9.15 7.98 5.20
C ASN A 144 -10.11 9.13 5.45
N GLU A 145 -9.61 10.36 5.50
CA GLU A 145 -10.45 11.54 5.70
C GLU A 145 -11.42 11.72 4.53
N GLU A 146 -10.94 11.64 3.29
CA GLU A 146 -11.79 11.82 2.12
C GLU A 146 -12.87 10.73 2.03
N ILE A 147 -12.48 9.47 2.19
CA ILE A 147 -13.42 8.34 2.14
C ILE A 147 -14.46 8.45 3.26
N ALA A 148 -14.06 8.78 4.48
CA ALA A 148 -15.01 8.97 5.59
C ALA A 148 -15.98 10.13 5.32
N ARG A 149 -15.49 11.25 4.79
CA ARG A 149 -16.35 12.42 4.47
C ARG A 149 -17.32 12.13 3.33
N LYS A 150 -16.91 11.37 2.31
CA LYS A 150 -17.78 10.95 1.21
C LYS A 150 -18.83 9.95 1.71
N ALA A 151 -18.41 8.90 2.40
CA ALA A 151 -19.30 7.87 2.93
C ALA A 151 -20.32 8.44 3.92
N ASN A 152 -19.89 9.20 4.94
CA ASN A 152 -20.82 9.79 5.92
C ASN A 152 -21.84 10.74 5.26
N ARG A 153 -21.44 11.45 4.20
CA ARG A 153 -22.36 12.31 3.44
C ARG A 153 -23.38 11.49 2.65
N GLU A 154 -22.92 10.43 1.97
CA GLU A 154 -23.77 9.51 1.21
C GLU A 154 -24.72 8.71 2.12
N ASP A 155 -24.29 8.45 3.35
CA ASP A 155 -25.05 7.73 4.38
C ASP A 155 -25.90 8.67 5.25
N GLU A 156 -25.87 9.99 4.96
CA GLU A 156 -26.60 11.04 5.69
C GLU A 156 -26.38 11.00 7.21
N CYS A 157 -25.19 10.57 7.64
CA CYS A 157 -24.86 10.36 9.04
C CYS A 157 -23.67 11.20 9.51
N LYS A 158 -23.52 11.28 10.84
CA LYS A 158 -22.38 11.94 11.50
C LYS A 158 -21.70 10.94 12.44
N GLY A 159 -20.40 11.07 12.62
CA GLY A 159 -19.63 10.25 13.56
C GLY A 159 -18.44 9.54 12.94
N ALA A 160 -17.89 8.59 13.69
CA ALA A 160 -16.70 7.85 13.30
C ALA A 160 -17.02 6.80 12.23
N PHE A 161 -16.38 6.93 11.06
CA PHE A 161 -16.48 5.94 9.98
C PHE A 161 -15.49 4.78 10.14
N TRP A 162 -14.29 5.06 10.66
CA TRP A 162 -13.22 4.07 10.87
C TRP A 162 -13.21 3.55 12.32
N GLU A 163 -12.95 2.25 12.54
CA GLU A 163 -12.81 1.65 13.89
C GLU A 163 -11.69 2.29 14.71
N GLY A 164 -10.78 2.99 14.03
CA GLY A 164 -9.81 3.86 14.65
C GLY A 164 -8.60 4.04 13.76
N ARG A 165 -7.43 3.96 14.39
CA ARG A 165 -6.14 4.12 13.74
C ARG A 165 -5.83 2.92 12.84
N PHE A 166 -5.41 3.21 11.59
CA PHE A 166 -4.84 2.21 10.68
C PHE A 166 -3.72 1.41 11.36
N LYS A 167 -3.58 0.14 10.96
CA LYS A 167 -2.50 -0.76 11.39
C LYS A 167 -1.39 -0.75 10.35
N SER A 168 -0.15 -0.89 10.82
CA SER A 168 1.05 -0.92 9.97
C SER A 168 1.93 -2.09 10.41
N GLN A 169 2.51 -2.81 9.45
CA GLN A 169 3.52 -3.83 9.68
C GLN A 169 4.74 -3.54 8.80
N ALA A 170 5.92 -3.38 9.39
CA ALA A 170 7.17 -3.26 8.65
C ALA A 170 7.53 -4.61 8.03
N LEU A 171 7.92 -4.62 6.75
CA LEU A 171 8.32 -5.82 6.00
C LEU A 171 9.84 -5.73 5.79
N LEU A 172 10.62 -6.44 6.61
CA LEU A 172 12.06 -6.21 6.76
C LEU A 172 12.91 -6.89 5.68
N ASP A 173 12.34 -7.79 4.90
CA ASP A 173 13.03 -8.55 3.86
C ASP A 173 12.08 -8.95 2.72
N GLU A 174 12.68 -9.52 1.68
CA GLU A 174 12.02 -9.94 0.45
C GLU A 174 10.98 -11.03 0.72
N GLN A 175 11.27 -12.02 1.58
CA GLN A 175 10.34 -13.08 1.95
C GLN A 175 9.09 -12.54 2.66
N ALA A 176 9.26 -11.60 3.60
CA ALA A 176 8.14 -10.93 4.26
C ALA A 176 7.32 -10.08 3.28
N LEU A 177 7.98 -9.38 2.36
CA LEU A 177 7.31 -8.62 1.29
C LEU A 177 6.47 -9.53 0.42
N LEU A 178 7.06 -10.62 -0.10
CA LEU A 178 6.41 -11.58 -0.98
C LEU A 178 5.21 -12.25 -0.28
N ALA A 179 5.41 -12.78 0.92
CA ALA A 179 4.34 -13.43 1.69
C ALA A 179 3.20 -12.46 2.01
N CYS A 180 3.51 -11.19 2.29
CA CYS A 180 2.50 -10.16 2.51
C CYS A 180 1.71 -9.82 1.24
N MET A 181 2.39 -9.62 0.11
CA MET A 181 1.72 -9.32 -1.16
C MET A 181 0.78 -10.48 -1.56
N MET A 182 1.23 -11.72 -1.37
CA MET A 182 0.43 -12.94 -1.60
C MET A 182 -0.79 -12.99 -0.68
N TYR A 183 -0.61 -12.67 0.60
CA TYR A 183 -1.71 -12.56 1.55
C TYR A 183 -2.76 -11.50 1.14
N VAL A 184 -2.31 -10.39 0.54
CA VAL A 184 -3.17 -9.28 0.10
C VAL A 184 -3.90 -9.62 -1.19
N ASP A 185 -3.20 -10.06 -2.23
CA ASP A 185 -3.81 -10.36 -3.53
C ASP A 185 -4.78 -11.56 -3.46
N LEU A 186 -4.50 -12.54 -2.59
CA LEU A 186 -5.37 -13.70 -2.40
C LEU A 186 -6.50 -13.45 -1.40
N ASN A 187 -6.68 -12.21 -0.90
CA ASN A 187 -7.67 -11.92 0.12
C ASN A 187 -9.12 -12.18 -0.34
N PRO A 188 -9.55 -11.74 -1.55
CA PRO A 188 -10.90 -12.04 -2.04
C PRO A 188 -11.15 -13.54 -2.22
N ILE A 189 -10.16 -14.29 -2.71
CA ILE A 189 -10.25 -15.75 -2.88
C ILE A 189 -10.41 -16.44 -1.52
N ARG A 190 -9.59 -16.05 -0.53
CA ARG A 190 -9.70 -16.56 0.84
C ARG A 190 -11.03 -16.26 1.51
N ALA A 191 -11.61 -15.11 1.20
CA ALA A 191 -12.90 -14.70 1.72
C ALA A 191 -14.08 -15.34 0.98
N GLY A 192 -13.84 -16.10 -0.10
CA GLY A 192 -14.89 -16.67 -0.95
C GLY A 192 -15.67 -15.60 -1.74
N ILE A 193 -15.05 -14.44 -2.00
CA ILE A 193 -15.63 -13.35 -2.79
C ILE A 193 -15.35 -13.52 -4.28
N ALA A 194 -14.23 -14.17 -4.62
CA ALA A 194 -13.81 -14.43 -6.00
C ALA A 194 -13.28 -15.87 -6.15
N ASP A 195 -13.54 -16.49 -7.31
CA ASP A 195 -13.12 -17.86 -7.60
C ASP A 195 -11.77 -17.95 -8.33
N SER A 196 -11.30 -16.83 -8.87
CA SER A 196 -10.07 -16.72 -9.66
C SER A 196 -9.36 -15.39 -9.42
N LEU A 197 -8.10 -15.29 -9.85
CA LEU A 197 -7.32 -14.05 -9.79
C LEU A 197 -7.91 -12.99 -10.73
N GLN A 198 -8.39 -13.42 -11.90
CA GLN A 198 -8.99 -12.56 -12.94
C GLN A 198 -10.32 -11.94 -12.48
N SER A 199 -11.11 -12.70 -11.73
CA SER A 199 -12.39 -12.24 -11.17
C SER A 199 -12.25 -11.57 -9.79
N SER A 200 -11.02 -11.35 -9.31
CA SER A 200 -10.77 -10.72 -8.00
C SER A 200 -10.75 -9.20 -8.12
N ASP A 201 -11.91 -8.61 -8.38
CA ASP A 201 -12.06 -7.18 -8.63
C ASP A 201 -11.44 -6.31 -7.53
N PHE A 202 -10.85 -5.18 -7.95
CA PHE A 202 -10.22 -4.20 -7.05
C PHE A 202 -9.09 -4.80 -6.19
N THR A 203 -8.26 -5.63 -6.84
CA THR A 203 -6.97 -6.09 -6.33
C THR A 203 -5.83 -5.71 -7.27
N SER A 204 -4.61 -5.67 -6.74
CA SER A 204 -3.42 -5.44 -7.56
C SER A 204 -3.14 -6.58 -8.54
N ILE A 205 -3.35 -7.84 -8.16
CA ILE A 205 -3.13 -8.96 -9.08
C ILE A 205 -4.05 -8.88 -10.29
N GLN A 206 -5.32 -8.54 -10.08
CA GLN A 206 -6.27 -8.35 -11.18
C GLN A 206 -5.81 -7.20 -12.09
N GLU A 207 -5.46 -6.04 -11.53
CA GLU A 207 -4.95 -4.90 -12.31
C GLU A 207 -3.73 -5.30 -13.16
N ARG A 208 -2.80 -6.06 -12.58
CA ARG A 208 -1.59 -6.51 -13.30
C ARG A 208 -1.93 -7.48 -14.43
N ILE A 209 -2.83 -8.44 -14.20
CA ILE A 209 -3.28 -9.38 -15.25
C ILE A 209 -4.01 -8.64 -16.37
N ASN A 210 -4.90 -7.70 -16.03
CA ASN A 210 -5.64 -6.90 -17.02
C ASN A 210 -4.68 -6.04 -17.87
N SER A 211 -3.61 -5.54 -17.26
CA SER A 211 -2.57 -4.78 -17.96
C SER A 211 -1.79 -5.61 -18.97
N LEU A 212 -1.63 -6.93 -18.74
CA LEU A 212 -1.02 -7.85 -19.73
C LEU A 212 -1.94 -8.08 -20.93
N ASN A 213 -3.25 -8.13 -20.70
CA ASN A 213 -4.25 -8.42 -21.73
C ASN A 213 -4.64 -7.21 -22.57
N THR A 214 -4.13 -6.02 -22.23
CA THR A 214 -4.36 -4.79 -22.98
C THR A 214 -3.06 -4.42 -23.71
N PRO A 215 -2.85 -4.84 -24.97
CA PRO A 215 -1.70 -4.40 -25.73
C PRO A 215 -1.87 -2.89 -25.99
N ASN A 216 -0.88 -2.09 -25.58
CA ASN A 216 -0.84 -0.62 -25.65
C ASN A 216 -1.64 0.13 -24.58
N HIS A 217 -1.11 0.15 -23.35
CA HIS A 217 -1.07 1.43 -22.64
C HIS A 217 0.38 1.90 -22.67
N PRO A 218 0.76 2.90 -23.49
CA PRO A 218 2.13 3.38 -23.46
C PRO A 218 2.44 3.87 -22.04
N LEU A 219 3.65 3.55 -21.57
CA LEU A 219 4.29 4.05 -20.33
C LEU A 219 4.45 5.58 -20.32
N THR A 220 3.84 6.30 -21.26
CA THR A 220 3.74 7.74 -21.26
C THR A 220 2.87 8.20 -20.11
N ILE A 221 3.47 9.06 -19.28
CA ILE A 221 2.77 10.11 -18.53
C ILE A 221 1.61 10.60 -19.40
N PRO A 222 0.35 10.63 -18.90
CA PRO A 222 -0.74 11.22 -19.66
C PRO A 222 -0.33 12.64 -20.02
N VAL A 223 -0.09 12.90 -21.32
CA VAL A 223 -0.06 14.26 -21.83
C VAL A 223 -1.43 14.83 -21.51
N PRO A 224 -1.54 16.00 -20.84
CA PRO A 224 -2.83 16.57 -20.52
C PRO A 224 -3.57 16.88 -21.82
N GLN A 225 -4.53 16.03 -22.16
CA GLN A 225 -5.54 16.34 -23.16
C GLN A 225 -6.53 17.27 -22.48
N THR A 226 -6.62 18.50 -22.97
CA THR A 226 -7.56 19.51 -22.52
C THR A 226 -8.96 19.16 -23.05
N ASP A 227 -9.68 18.29 -22.34
CA ASP A 227 -11.11 18.14 -22.58
C ASP A 227 -11.81 19.43 -22.14
N SER A 228 -12.24 20.19 -23.14
CA SER A 228 -12.64 21.60 -23.06
C SER A 228 -14.04 21.82 -22.45
N ALA A 229 -14.48 20.96 -21.52
CA ALA A 229 -15.85 21.03 -20.99
C ALA A 229 -15.98 20.86 -19.47
N THR A 230 -14.91 20.52 -18.74
CA THR A 230 -14.94 20.56 -17.26
C THR A 230 -13.62 21.08 -16.70
N ASN A 231 -13.66 22.14 -15.91
CA ASN A 231 -12.53 22.69 -15.13
C ASN A 231 -12.13 21.74 -13.97
N GLN A 232 -12.03 20.44 -14.23
CA GLN A 232 -11.48 19.47 -13.29
C GLN A 232 -10.05 19.16 -13.72
N ALA A 233 -9.08 19.65 -12.96
CA ALA A 233 -7.70 19.23 -13.11
C ALA A 233 -7.65 17.69 -13.13
N HIS A 234 -7.19 17.09 -14.23
CA HIS A 234 -7.06 15.64 -14.33
C HIS A 234 -6.12 15.16 -13.22
N ILE A 235 -6.69 14.44 -12.24
CA ILE A 235 -5.92 13.86 -11.15
C ILE A 235 -5.06 12.74 -11.74
N LEU A 236 -3.74 12.93 -11.75
CA LEU A 236 -2.79 11.92 -12.18
C LEU A 236 -2.92 10.68 -11.29
N ARG A 237 -3.14 9.52 -11.90
CA ARG A 237 -3.18 8.22 -11.21
C ARG A 237 -1.89 7.48 -11.51
N LYS A 238 -1.08 7.21 -10.49
CA LYS A 238 0.17 6.43 -10.65
C LYS A 238 -0.16 4.94 -10.73
N SER A 239 0.47 4.23 -11.67
CA SER A 239 0.40 2.77 -11.79
C SER A 239 1.11 2.07 -10.63
N LEU A 240 0.83 0.78 -10.45
CA LEU A 240 1.52 -0.05 -9.45
C LEU A 240 3.04 -0.11 -9.68
N VAL A 241 3.79 -0.32 -8.60
CA VAL A 241 5.23 -0.57 -8.65
C VAL A 241 5.50 -1.74 -9.59
N GLN A 242 6.51 -1.59 -10.45
CA GLN A 242 6.94 -2.65 -11.35
C GLN A 242 7.80 -3.67 -10.61
N PHE A 243 7.74 -4.91 -11.08
CA PHE A 243 8.68 -5.94 -10.70
C PHE A 243 9.99 -5.69 -11.44
N ASP A 244 11.10 -5.54 -10.71
CA ASP A 244 12.40 -5.25 -11.32
C ASP A 244 13.31 -6.49 -11.40
N GLY A 245 12.92 -7.61 -10.78
CA GLY A 245 13.73 -8.83 -10.74
C GLY A 245 15.08 -8.65 -10.04
N ALA A 246 15.32 -7.50 -9.42
CA ALA A 246 16.60 -7.08 -8.84
C ALA A 246 16.76 -7.62 -7.41
N ALA A 247 16.38 -8.88 -7.18
CA ALA A 247 16.66 -9.56 -5.93
C ALA A 247 18.16 -9.44 -5.62
N HIS A 248 18.50 -8.97 -4.42
CA HIS A 248 19.88 -8.80 -3.95
C HIS A 248 20.74 -7.73 -4.66
N GLN A 249 20.16 -6.77 -5.40
CA GLN A 249 20.90 -5.58 -5.85
C GLN A 249 20.91 -4.47 -4.78
N ASN A 250 21.97 -3.66 -4.76
CA ASN A 250 22.10 -2.54 -3.80
C ASN A 250 21.07 -1.42 -4.03
N GLU A 251 20.56 -1.27 -5.25
CA GLU A 251 19.55 -0.28 -5.61
C GLU A 251 18.24 -0.98 -5.97
N GLN A 252 17.23 -0.83 -5.11
CA GLN A 252 15.93 -1.46 -5.29
C GLN A 252 14.90 -0.42 -5.73
N THR A 253 14.61 -0.39 -7.04
CA THR A 253 13.67 0.57 -7.63
C THR A 253 12.22 0.07 -7.56
N GLY A 254 12.01 -1.24 -7.64
CA GLY A 254 10.71 -1.90 -7.71
C GLY A 254 10.50 -3.01 -6.68
N ILE A 255 9.69 -4.00 -7.06
CA ILE A 255 9.48 -5.24 -6.28
C ILE A 255 10.55 -6.25 -6.72
N PRO A 256 11.34 -6.82 -5.78
CA PRO A 256 12.59 -7.53 -6.05
C PRO A 256 12.37 -8.98 -6.48
N PHE A 257 11.41 -9.20 -7.39
CA PHE A 257 11.06 -10.51 -7.91
C PHE A 257 10.74 -10.36 -9.39
N HIS A 258 10.88 -11.44 -10.16
CA HIS A 258 10.37 -11.44 -11.52
C HIS A 258 8.84 -11.58 -11.48
N PHE A 259 8.14 -10.81 -12.32
CA PHE A 259 6.68 -10.87 -12.35
C PHE A 259 6.17 -12.26 -12.77
N ALA A 260 6.87 -12.96 -13.66
CA ALA A 260 6.53 -14.32 -14.06
C ALA A 260 6.59 -15.30 -12.87
N ASP A 261 7.65 -15.22 -12.06
CA ASP A 261 7.80 -16.05 -10.85
C ASP A 261 6.72 -15.71 -9.81
N TYR A 262 6.32 -14.43 -9.70
CA TYR A 262 5.19 -14.01 -8.85
C TYR A 262 3.86 -14.60 -9.33
N LEU A 263 3.60 -14.60 -10.65
CA LEU A 263 2.38 -15.17 -11.26
C LEU A 263 2.28 -16.68 -11.07
N GLU A 264 3.39 -17.41 -11.26
CA GLU A 264 3.47 -18.84 -10.98
C GLU A 264 3.12 -19.13 -9.51
N LEU A 265 3.77 -18.40 -8.59
CA LEU A 265 3.59 -18.62 -7.17
C LEU A 265 2.19 -18.27 -6.68
N ILE A 266 1.58 -17.18 -7.16
CA ILE A 266 0.25 -16.78 -6.70
C ILE A 266 -0.85 -17.71 -7.23
N ASP A 267 -0.74 -18.22 -8.46
CA ASP A 267 -1.67 -19.23 -8.99
C ASP A 267 -1.58 -20.53 -8.18
N TRP A 268 -0.35 -21.03 -7.98
CA TRP A 268 -0.11 -22.23 -7.17
C TRP A 268 -0.65 -22.07 -5.74
N THR A 269 -0.37 -20.92 -5.11
CA THR A 269 -0.81 -20.61 -3.74
C THR A 269 -2.33 -20.49 -3.68
N GLY A 270 -2.95 -19.80 -4.65
CA GLY A 270 -4.40 -19.62 -4.74
C GLY A 270 -5.14 -20.95 -4.85
N ARG A 271 -4.68 -21.87 -5.71
CA ARG A 271 -5.25 -23.22 -5.86
C ARG A 271 -5.19 -24.01 -4.55
N ALA A 272 -4.10 -23.90 -3.79
CA ALA A 272 -3.93 -24.59 -2.51
C ALA A 272 -4.75 -23.97 -1.34
N ILE A 273 -5.29 -22.76 -1.50
CA ILE A 273 -6.12 -22.09 -0.49
C ILE A 273 -7.63 -22.26 -0.73
N ARG A 274 -8.05 -22.53 -1.97
CA ARG A 274 -9.47 -22.60 -2.37
C ARG A 274 -10.31 -23.51 -1.45
N LEU A 275 -11.50 -23.03 -1.10
CA LEU A 275 -12.40 -23.66 -0.13
C LEU A 275 -13.07 -24.92 -0.67
N ASP A 276 -13.33 -24.96 -1.98
CA ASP A 276 -13.95 -26.05 -2.71
C ASP A 276 -12.97 -27.20 -3.03
N LYS A 277 -11.66 -26.92 -3.02
CA LYS A 277 -10.59 -27.90 -3.25
C LYS A 277 -9.46 -27.74 -2.23
N LYS A 278 -9.78 -27.94 -0.95
CA LYS A 278 -8.77 -27.88 0.12
C LYS A 278 -7.73 -28.98 -0.02
N GLY A 279 -6.45 -28.61 0.05
CA GLY A 279 -5.34 -29.55 0.21
C GLY A 279 -4.75 -30.10 -1.09
N TYR A 280 -5.16 -29.62 -2.27
CA TYR A 280 -4.46 -29.95 -3.51
C TYR A 280 -3.25 -29.04 -3.68
N ILE A 281 -2.07 -29.60 -3.40
CA ILE A 281 -0.77 -29.00 -3.64
C ILE A 281 -0.22 -29.70 -4.89
N ASP A 282 0.07 -28.93 -5.95
CA ASP A 282 0.74 -29.50 -7.12
C ASP A 282 2.13 -30.01 -6.70
N ASN A 283 2.52 -31.19 -7.19
CA ASN A 283 3.82 -31.78 -6.92
C ASN A 283 4.96 -30.92 -7.50
N GLN A 284 4.68 -30.14 -8.56
CA GLN A 284 5.62 -29.19 -9.08
C GLN A 284 5.67 -27.95 -8.19
N ARG A 285 6.74 -27.85 -7.39
CA ARG A 285 6.99 -26.71 -6.52
C ARG A 285 7.42 -25.49 -7.34
N PRO A 286 6.81 -24.30 -7.11
CA PRO A 286 7.19 -23.08 -7.82
C PRO A 286 8.68 -22.75 -7.67
N LYS A 287 9.27 -22.24 -8.74
CA LYS A 287 10.70 -21.89 -8.80
C LYS A 287 11.12 -21.01 -7.62
N LEU A 288 10.33 -19.97 -7.32
CA LEU A 288 10.63 -19.01 -6.27
C LEU A 288 10.70 -19.66 -4.87
N LEU A 289 9.88 -20.68 -4.58
CA LEU A 289 9.97 -21.39 -3.31
C LEU A 289 11.23 -22.26 -3.22
N ASN A 290 11.70 -22.81 -4.34
CA ASN A 290 12.94 -23.59 -4.37
C ASN A 290 14.14 -22.67 -4.13
N GLU A 291 14.20 -21.54 -4.82
CA GLU A 291 15.28 -20.54 -4.68
C GLU A 291 15.36 -19.97 -3.27
N LEU A 292 14.21 -19.70 -2.64
CA LEU A 292 14.15 -19.21 -1.26
C LEU A 292 14.30 -20.32 -0.20
N GLY A 293 14.35 -21.60 -0.61
CA GLY A 293 14.42 -22.75 0.29
C GLY A 293 13.14 -23.02 1.10
N ILE A 294 12.06 -22.26 0.91
CA ILE A 294 10.87 -22.27 1.79
C ILE A 294 9.97 -23.48 1.55
N ALA A 295 9.78 -24.31 2.57
CA ALA A 295 8.90 -25.47 2.50
C ALA A 295 7.44 -25.09 2.12
N PRO A 296 6.76 -25.87 1.25
CA PRO A 296 5.38 -25.61 0.80
C PRO A 296 4.39 -25.32 1.94
N ASP A 297 4.38 -26.12 3.00
CA ASP A 297 3.46 -25.95 4.13
C ASP A 297 3.73 -24.68 4.94
N ALA A 298 5.02 -24.36 5.14
CA ALA A 298 5.43 -23.13 5.79
C ALA A 298 4.96 -21.91 4.99
N TRP A 299 5.18 -21.95 3.66
CA TRP A 299 4.72 -20.92 2.74
C TRP A 299 3.20 -20.72 2.77
N LEU A 300 2.43 -21.80 2.61
CA LEU A 300 0.97 -21.75 2.60
C LEU A 300 0.42 -21.20 3.92
N THR A 301 1.01 -21.59 5.04
CA THR A 301 0.64 -21.05 6.36
C THR A 301 0.90 -19.54 6.40
N SER A 302 2.07 -19.09 5.93
CA SER A 302 2.40 -17.66 5.90
C SER A 302 1.52 -16.84 4.96
N ALA A 303 1.27 -17.30 3.74
CA ALA A 303 0.39 -16.61 2.80
C ALA A 303 -1.08 -16.56 3.27
N LYS A 304 -1.56 -17.60 3.99
CA LYS A 304 -2.92 -17.65 4.55
C LYS A 304 -3.06 -16.78 5.80
N GLU A 305 -2.09 -16.84 6.70
CA GLU A 305 -2.22 -16.35 8.07
C GLU A 305 -1.28 -15.20 8.43
N PHE A 306 -0.64 -14.56 7.46
CA PHE A 306 0.37 -13.50 7.63
C PHE A 306 0.09 -12.55 8.80
N ARG A 307 -1.10 -11.93 8.83
CA ARG A 307 -1.49 -10.97 9.87
C ARG A 307 -1.63 -11.59 11.27
N ARG A 308 -1.96 -12.88 11.38
CA ARG A 308 -2.05 -13.58 12.66
C ARG A 308 -0.68 -13.96 13.18
N GLN A 309 0.26 -14.27 12.29
CA GLN A 309 1.63 -14.64 12.64
C GLN A 309 2.43 -13.46 13.21
N TYR A 310 2.30 -12.29 12.60
CA TYR A 310 3.08 -11.10 12.94
C TYR A 310 2.22 -9.99 13.56
N SER A 311 2.79 -9.21 14.48
CA SER A 311 2.07 -8.08 15.08
C SER A 311 2.25 -6.80 14.28
N GLY A 312 3.44 -6.21 14.31
CA GLY A 312 3.79 -4.95 13.63
C GLY A 312 5.08 -4.99 12.81
N ILE A 313 5.75 -6.14 12.73
CA ILE A 313 7.02 -6.33 12.03
C ILE A 313 7.05 -7.79 11.54
N SER A 314 7.48 -8.00 10.31
CA SER A 314 7.70 -9.32 9.70
C SER A 314 9.06 -9.33 9.01
N GLY A 315 9.75 -10.46 9.10
CA GLY A 315 11.03 -10.73 8.45
C GLY A 315 11.81 -11.81 9.20
N ARG A 316 13.11 -11.93 8.94
CA ARG A 316 14.02 -12.79 9.69
C ARG A 316 14.02 -12.41 11.17
N TRP A 317 14.09 -13.41 12.03
CA TRP A 317 13.88 -13.24 13.47
C TRP A 317 14.90 -12.29 14.11
N ASP A 318 16.16 -12.37 13.70
CA ASP A 318 17.25 -11.47 14.08
C ASP A 318 16.97 -10.02 13.65
N SER A 319 16.57 -9.79 12.40
CA SER A 319 16.17 -8.47 11.89
C SER A 319 14.99 -7.89 12.68
N MET A 320 13.98 -8.70 12.98
CA MET A 320 12.84 -8.29 13.80
C MET A 320 13.26 -7.88 15.22
N CYS A 321 14.18 -8.63 15.84
CA CYS A 321 14.73 -8.30 17.15
C CYS A 321 15.56 -7.01 17.12
N ALA A 322 16.39 -6.84 16.08
CA ALA A 322 17.22 -5.65 15.88
C ALA A 322 16.36 -4.39 15.72
N PHE A 323 15.35 -4.42 14.84
CA PHE A 323 14.40 -3.33 14.66
C PHE A 323 13.75 -2.91 15.97
N LYS A 324 13.28 -3.88 16.76
CA LYS A 324 12.65 -3.59 18.07
C LYS A 324 13.60 -2.96 19.07
N LYS A 325 14.85 -3.41 19.10
CA LYS A 325 15.91 -2.86 19.94
C LYS A 325 16.23 -1.42 19.55
N GLN A 326 16.34 -1.13 18.25
CA GLN A 326 16.61 0.21 17.72
C GLN A 326 15.50 1.22 18.08
N HIS A 327 14.24 0.80 18.01
CA HIS A 327 13.10 1.71 18.22
C HIS A 327 12.54 1.72 19.66
N ASN A 328 13.25 1.13 20.64
CA ASN A 328 12.82 1.03 22.04
C ASN A 328 11.37 0.55 22.21
N SER A 329 10.90 -0.33 21.32
CA SER A 329 9.49 -0.74 21.21
C SER A 329 9.17 -2.05 21.96
N GLY A 330 9.96 -2.34 23.00
CA GLY A 330 9.89 -3.54 23.84
C GLY A 330 10.81 -4.68 23.37
N LYS A 331 10.96 -5.71 24.22
CA LYS A 331 11.79 -6.91 23.94
C LYS A 331 11.04 -8.07 23.29
N TRP A 332 9.71 -7.97 23.15
CA TRP A 332 8.87 -9.06 22.66
C TRP A 332 8.48 -8.87 21.19
N CYS A 333 8.83 -9.86 20.37
CA CYS A 333 8.43 -9.97 18.98
C CYS A 333 7.50 -11.19 18.82
N LYS A 334 6.36 -11.01 18.16
CA LYS A 334 5.47 -12.12 17.80
C LYS A 334 5.96 -12.74 16.49
N GLY A 335 5.87 -14.07 16.37
CA GLY A 335 6.07 -14.76 15.10
C GLY A 335 7.43 -15.46 14.93
N LYS A 336 8.15 -15.78 16.02
CA LYS A 336 9.46 -16.50 15.93
C LYS A 336 9.38 -17.76 15.09
N ALA A 337 8.44 -18.66 15.41
CA ALA A 337 8.28 -19.92 14.69
C ALA A 337 7.92 -19.70 13.21
N SER A 338 7.01 -18.77 12.92
CA SER A 338 6.64 -18.41 11.54
C SER A 338 7.81 -17.80 10.76
N SER A 339 8.61 -16.96 11.41
CA SER A 339 9.82 -16.39 10.83
C SER A 339 10.83 -17.50 10.53
N GLN A 340 11.13 -18.38 11.47
CA GLN A 340 12.08 -19.49 11.24
C GLN A 340 11.61 -20.43 10.12
N ALA A 341 10.30 -20.67 9.99
CA ALA A 341 9.77 -21.50 8.92
C ALA A 341 9.85 -20.84 7.52
N LEU A 342 9.80 -19.51 7.47
CA LEU A 342 9.89 -18.73 6.22
C LEU A 342 11.33 -18.36 5.84
N HIS A 343 12.28 -18.55 6.76
CA HIS A 343 13.71 -18.22 6.59
C HIS A 343 14.57 -19.42 6.98
N PRO A 344 14.60 -20.47 6.14
CA PRO A 344 15.34 -21.70 6.39
C PRO A 344 16.86 -21.50 6.42
#